data_AF-A0A2N5Y7T4-F1
#
_entry.id   AF-A0A2N5Y7T4-F1
#
_cell.length_a   1.000
_cell.length_b   1.000
_cell.length_c   1.000
_cell.angle_alpha   90.00
_cell.angle_beta   90.00
_cell.angle_gamma   90.00
#
_symmetry.space_group_name_H-M   'P 1'
#
loop_
_entity.id
_entity.type
_entity.pdbx_description
1 polymer ?
#
loop_
_entity_poly.entity_id
_entity_poly.type
_entity_poly.pdbx_seq_one_letter_code
_entity_poly.pdbx_strand_id
1 'polypeptide(L)' 'MHMSEQNNPAPDAAGEGRLYPEDQAKVDAFVSRGINSVERKPFRPLRLVIVLVAIVTGLSLFSQLLARWAGIY' A
#
# COMPACT_ATOMS: atom_id res chain seq x y z
N MET A 1 -8.31 -33.02 44.12
CA MET A 1 -7.91 -31.68 43.62
C MET A 1 -7.78 -31.82 42.11
N HIS A 2 -8.85 -31.51 41.37
CA HIS A 2 -8.84 -31.59 39.91
C HIS A 2 -8.26 -30.29 39.38
N MET A 3 -7.04 -30.38 38.84
CA MET A 3 -6.44 -29.32 38.05
C MET A 3 -7.19 -29.30 36.72
N SER A 4 -7.96 -28.24 36.47
CA SER A 4 -8.63 -28.03 35.19
C SER A 4 -7.59 -27.91 34.08
N GLU A 5 -7.46 -28.97 33.29
CA GLU A 5 -6.72 -28.97 32.03
C GLU A 5 -7.18 -27.79 31.16
N GLN A 6 -6.32 -26.79 31.05
CA GLN A 6 -6.44 -25.74 30.05
C GLN A 6 -6.33 -26.43 28.69
N ASN A 7 -7.48 -26.50 28.00
CA ASN A 7 -7.59 -26.87 26.61
C ASN A 7 -6.76 -25.90 25.76
N ASN A 8 -5.49 -26.24 25.57
CA ASN A 8 -4.60 -25.54 24.67
C ASN A 8 -4.53 -26.35 23.37
N PRO A 9 -5.13 -25.89 22.26
CA PRO A 9 -5.04 -26.60 20.99
C PRO A 9 -3.57 -26.67 20.54
N ALA A 10 -3.20 -27.82 19.97
CA ALA A 10 -1.83 -28.20 19.65
C ALA A 10 -1.11 -27.22 18.67
N PRO A 11 0.23 -27.16 18.68
CA PRO A 11 1.04 -26.11 18.03
C PRO A 11 1.01 -26.08 16.49
N ASP A 12 0.29 -27.01 15.88
CA ASP A 12 0.38 -27.44 14.49
C ASP A 12 -0.90 -27.14 13.67
N ALA A 13 -1.95 -26.60 14.29
CA ALA A 13 -3.19 -26.21 13.60
C ALA A 13 -3.09 -24.86 12.84
N ALA A 14 -2.03 -24.10 13.07
CA ALA A 14 -1.74 -22.83 12.44
C ALA A 14 -0.42 -22.96 11.68
N GLY A 15 -0.48 -23.08 10.35
CA GLY A 15 0.72 -23.23 9.50
C GLY A 15 1.80 -22.19 9.83
N GLU A 16 3.06 -22.59 9.64
CA GLU A 16 4.26 -21.78 9.89
C GLU A 16 4.03 -20.30 9.52
N GLY A 17 3.88 -19.45 10.54
CA GLY A 17 3.72 -18.00 10.37
C GLY A 17 2.39 -17.40 10.83
N ARG A 18 1.38 -18.19 11.21
CA ARG A 18 0.14 -17.65 11.79
C ARG A 18 0.24 -17.52 13.31
N LEU A 19 0.09 -16.30 13.82
CA LEU A 19 0.09 -16.03 15.25
C LEU A 19 -1.12 -16.68 15.92
N TYR A 20 -0.94 -17.10 17.17
CA TYR A 20 -2.04 -17.48 18.05
C TYR A 20 -3.01 -16.30 18.24
N PRO A 21 -4.31 -16.55 18.49
CA PRO A 21 -5.32 -15.51 18.59
C PRO A 21 -4.98 -14.39 19.58
N GLU A 22 -4.37 -14.73 20.72
CA GLU A 22 -3.94 -13.77 21.74
C GLU A 22 -2.80 -12.86 21.27
N ASP A 23 -1.89 -13.38 20.46
CA ASP A 23 -0.78 -12.61 19.91
C ASP A 23 -1.23 -11.75 18.73
N GLN A 24 -2.13 -12.29 17.90
CA GLN A 24 -2.78 -11.52 16.84
C GLN A 24 -3.53 -10.31 17.42
N ALA A 25 -4.24 -10.48 18.53
CA ALA A 25 -4.95 -9.38 19.19
C ALA A 25 -4.01 -8.26 19.68
N LYS A 26 -2.79 -8.61 20.14
CA LYS A 26 -1.76 -7.62 20.52
C LYS A 26 -1.24 -6.87 19.29
N VAL A 27 -1.03 -7.56 18.17
CA VAL A 27 -0.60 -6.95 16.90
C VAL A 27 -1.68 -6.00 16.36
N ASP A 28 -2.93 -6.44 16.32
CA ASP A 28 -4.05 -5.63 15.83
C ASP A 28 -4.23 -4.38 16.70
N ALA A 29 -4.12 -4.54 18.02
CA ALA A 29 -4.12 -3.43 18.96
C ALA A 29 -2.94 -2.46 18.75
N PHE A 30 -1.77 -2.94 18.35
CA PHE A 30 -0.60 -2.11 18.11
C PHE A 30 -0.68 -1.37 16.78
N VAL A 31 -1.03 -2.06 15.69
CA VAL A 31 -1.13 -1.50 14.32
C VAL A 31 -2.25 -0.47 14.21
N SER A 32 -3.35 -0.65 14.97
CA SER A 32 -4.47 0.30 15.01
C SER A 32 -4.21 1.55 15.86
N ARG A 33 -3.22 1.54 16.75
CA ARG A 33 -2.91 2.66 17.64
C ARG A 33 -1.85 3.59 17.03
N GLY A 34 -2.07 4.90 17.12
CA GLY A 34 -1.06 5.94 16.84
C GLY A 34 -0.86 6.29 15.36
N ILE A 35 0.40 6.54 14.98
CA ILE A 35 0.84 7.16 13.71
C ILE A 35 0.70 6.22 12.49
N ASN A 36 0.48 4.91 12.70
CA ASN A 36 0.28 3.92 11.63
C ASN A 36 -1.14 3.90 11.06
N SER A 37 -2.11 4.45 11.79
CA SER A 37 -3.49 4.67 11.34
C SER A 37 -3.59 6.05 10.71
N VAL A 38 -3.10 6.18 9.48
CA VAL A 38 -3.28 7.41 8.69
C VAL A 38 -4.50 7.22 7.81
N GLU A 39 -5.40 8.20 7.76
CA GLU A 39 -6.49 8.21 6.79
C GLU A 39 -5.91 8.36 5.38
N ARG A 40 -5.63 7.22 4.74
CA ARG A 40 -5.02 7.19 3.41
C ARG A 40 -6.10 7.50 2.39
N LYS A 41 -5.99 8.66 1.73
CA LYS A 41 -6.72 8.92 0.49
C LYS A 41 -6.49 7.72 -0.44
N PRO A 42 -7.55 7.12 -1.02
CA PRO A 42 -7.36 5.98 -1.91
C PRO A 42 -6.39 6.35 -3.02
N PHE A 43 -5.36 5.53 -3.22
CA PHE A 43 -4.38 5.76 -4.26
C PHE A 43 -5.06 5.69 -5.63
N ARG A 44 -4.90 6.75 -6.45
CA ARG A 44 -5.51 6.86 -7.78
C ARG A 44 -4.43 6.74 -8.87
N PRO A 45 -3.94 5.54 -9.19
CA PRO A 45 -2.80 5.35 -10.08
C PRO A 45 -3.04 5.95 -11.47
N LEU A 46 -4.24 5.79 -12.01
CA LEU A 46 -4.60 6.32 -13.34
C LEU A 46 -4.50 7.85 -13.41
N ARG A 47 -4.80 8.57 -12.32
CA ARG A 47 -4.67 10.03 -12.28
C ARG A 47 -3.22 10.46 -12.49
N LEU A 48 -2.28 9.76 -11.84
CA LEU A 48 -0.85 10.05 -11.96
C LEU A 48 -0.35 9.79 -13.39
N VAL A 49 -0.80 8.67 -13.99
CA VAL A 49 -0.45 8.33 -15.39
C VAL A 49 -0.97 9.39 -16.36
N ILE A 50 -2.23 9.83 -16.22
CA ILE A 50 -2.81 10.87 -17.08
C ILE A 50 -2.02 12.18 -16.98
N VAL A 51 -1.66 12.60 -15.77
CA VAL A 51 -0.84 13.82 -15.57
C VAL A 51 0.52 13.68 -16.24
N LEU A 52 1.18 12.54 -16.08
CA LEU A 52 2.47 12.26 -16.71
C LEU A 52 2.37 12.34 -18.25
N VAL A 53 1.39 11.65 -18.84
CA VAL A 53 1.16 11.65 -20.29
C VAL A 53 0.86 13.07 -20.78
N ALA A 54 0.02 13.82 -20.08
CA ALA A 54 -0.30 15.19 -20.45
C ALA A 54 0.94 16.09 -20.50
N ILE A 55 1.82 15.99 -19.49
CA ILE A 55 3.06 16.78 -19.42
C ILE A 55 4.00 16.38 -20.57
N VAL A 56 4.28 15.09 -20.75
CA VAL A 56 5.23 14.62 -21.78
C VAL A 56 4.71 14.96 -23.17
N THR A 57 3.43 14.75 -23.44
CA THR A 57 2.81 15.12 -24.72
C THR A 57 2.86 16.64 -24.94
N GLY A 58 2.54 17.44 -23.92
CA GLY A 58 2.62 18.90 -23.99
C GLY A 58 4.02 19.40 -24.32
N LEU A 59 5.05 18.90 -23.62
CA LEU A 59 6.44 19.25 -23.90
C LEU A 59 6.90 18.78 -25.28
N SER A 60 6.44 17.61 -25.74
CA SER A 60 6.75 17.10 -27.07
C SER A 60 6.18 17.99 -28.17
N LEU A 61 4.91 18.39 -28.05
CA LEU A 61 4.25 19.31 -28.98
C LEU A 61 4.89 20.70 -28.94
N PHE A 62 5.22 21.19 -27.76
CA PHE A 62 5.89 22.48 -27.59
C PHE A 62 7.27 22.49 -28.25
N SER A 63 8.06 21.43 -28.06
CA SER A 63 9.36 21.26 -28.71
C SER A 63 9.24 21.28 -30.24
N GLN A 64 8.26 20.56 -30.79
CA GLN A 64 8.00 20.54 -32.24
C GLN A 64 7.57 21.91 -32.76
N LEU A 65 6.76 22.67 -32.01
CA LEU A 65 6.34 24.02 -32.37
C LEU A 65 7.56 24.95 -32.46
N LEU A 66 8.46 24.89 -31.48
CA LEU A 66 9.70 25.65 -31.48
C LEU A 66 10.61 25.28 -32.66
N ALA A 67 10.76 24.00 -32.96
CA ALA A 67 11.55 23.54 -34.11
C ALA A 67 10.99 24.10 -35.44
N ARG A 68 9.66 24.07 -35.61
CA ARG A 68 9.00 24.64 -36.78
C ARG A 68 9.18 26.15 -36.88
N TRP A 69 9.09 26.88 -35.77
CA TRP A 69 9.32 28.33 -35.76
C TRP A 69 10.78 28.71 -36.02
N ALA A 70 11.72 27.88 -35.57
CA ALA A 70 13.14 28.06 -35.85
C ALA A 70 13.52 27.70 -37.30
N GLY A 71 12.60 27.17 -38.10
CA GLY A 71 12.85 26.77 -39.49
C GLY A 71 13.72 25.51 -39.62
N ILE A 72 13.79 24.70 -38.56
CA ILE A 72 14.55 23.45 -38.53
C ILE A 72 13.59 22.33 -38.98
N TYR A 73 13.86 21.76 -40.15
CA TYR A 73 13.09 20.66 -40.76
C TYR A 73 13.99 19.44 -40.97
#